data_AF-A0A742RC52-F1
#
_entry.id   AF-A0A742RC52-F1
#
_cell.length_a   1.000
_cell.length_b   1.000
_cell.length_c   1.000
_cell.angle_alpha   90.00
_cell.angle_beta   90.00
_cell.angle_gamma   90.00
#
_symmetry.space_group_name_H-M   'P 1'
#
loop_
_entity.id
_entity.type
_entity.pdbx_description
1 polymer ?
#
loop_
_entity_poly.entity_id
_entity_poly.type
_entity_poly.pdbx_seq_one_letter_code
_entity_poly.pdbx_strand_id
1 'polypeptide(L)'
;MKEVKIYTIVSDQLSPPITGESFCTDMVRHSDYAELEDKYAALAADNDKAMESLKQADAVVKLAHEKFSALASENAALKKSEVEFNEYCRRECEDVGDTWVDDFTETPATDAFLAEVRAQGVEMAMEHMQSSGSLTFGDCYISLNEFAAELRKGVQS
;
A
#
# COMPACT_ATOMS: atom_id res chain seq x y z
N MET A 1 7.72 -24.21 15.07
CA MET A 1 8.86 -25.06 14.63
C MET A 1 8.70 -26.43 15.27
N LYS A 2 8.87 -27.52 14.51
CA LYS A 2 9.06 -28.83 15.15
C LYS A 2 10.36 -28.77 15.95
N GLU A 3 10.34 -29.29 17.16
CA GLU A 3 11.50 -29.36 18.03
C GLU A 3 12.61 -30.17 17.36
N VAL A 4 13.83 -29.63 17.33
CA VAL A 4 14.98 -30.33 16.73
C VAL A 4 15.31 -31.51 17.64
N LYS A 5 15.20 -32.74 17.11
CA LYS A 5 15.58 -33.94 17.86
C LYS A 5 17.09 -34.06 17.89
N ILE A 6 17.65 -33.94 19.09
CA ILE A 6 19.07 -34.14 19.34
C ILE A 6 19.25 -35.56 19.89
N TYR A 7 20.14 -36.31 19.26
CA TYR A 7 20.53 -37.65 19.69
C TYR A 7 21.90 -37.57 20.32
N THR A 8 22.11 -38.29 21.43
CA THR A 8 23.42 -38.36 22.06
C THR A 8 24.09 -39.69 21.70
N ILE A 9 25.34 -39.63 21.24
CA ILE A 9 26.19 -40.81 21.00
C ILE A 9 27.42 -40.73 21.92
N VAL A 10 27.83 -41.88 22.46
CA VAL A 10 29.04 -42.02 23.28
C VAL A 10 30.27 -42.26 22.39
N SER A 11 31.44 -41.83 22.85
CA SER A 11 32.67 -41.79 22.06
C SER A 11 33.16 -43.14 21.50
N ASP A 12 32.78 -44.25 22.12
CA ASP A 12 33.08 -45.62 21.68
C ASP A 12 32.20 -46.12 20.52
N GLN A 13 31.02 -45.51 20.32
CA GLN A 13 30.07 -45.84 19.25
C GLN A 13 30.28 -44.99 17.98
N LEU A 14 31.22 -44.06 18.00
CA LEU A 14 31.61 -43.27 16.83
C LEU A 14 32.35 -44.14 15.80
N SER A 15 32.34 -43.72 14.53
CA SER A 15 33.08 -44.38 13.46
C SER A 15 34.02 -43.38 12.77
N PRO A 16 35.35 -43.49 12.94
CA PRO A 16 36.04 -44.50 13.76
C PRO A 16 35.86 -44.27 15.28
N PRO A 17 35.96 -45.32 16.12
CA PRO A 17 35.81 -45.19 17.58
C PRO A 17 36.94 -44.35 18.19
N ILE A 18 36.61 -43.52 19.18
CA ILE A 18 37.59 -42.71 19.91
C ILE A 18 37.82 -43.35 21.29
N THR A 19 39.04 -43.84 21.53
CA THR A 19 39.44 -44.49 22.78
C THR A 19 40.41 -43.62 23.58
N GLY A 20 40.15 -43.43 24.88
CA GLY A 20 41.06 -42.72 25.80
C GLY A 20 40.36 -41.68 26.67
N GLU A 21 39.30 -41.05 26.15
CA GLU A 21 38.45 -40.09 26.87
C GLU A 21 36.97 -40.43 26.61
N SER A 22 36.14 -40.46 27.67
CA SER A 22 34.70 -40.66 27.51
C SER A 22 34.00 -39.30 27.41
N PHE A 23 33.32 -39.08 26.29
CA PHE A 23 32.46 -37.93 26.10
C PHE A 23 31.20 -38.33 25.33
N CYS A 24 30.18 -37.51 25.49
CA CYS A 24 28.92 -37.60 24.75
C CYS A 24 28.91 -36.51 23.69
N THR A 25 28.48 -36.83 22.47
CA THR A 25 28.29 -35.86 21.39
C THR A 25 26.84 -35.82 20.95
N ASP A 26 26.35 -34.60 20.77
CA ASP A 26 25.04 -34.31 20.21
C ASP A 26 25.08 -34.46 18.68
N MET A 27 24.15 -35.23 18.14
CA MET A 27 24.04 -35.61 16.73
C MET A 27 22.63 -35.35 16.22
N VAL A 28 22.55 -35.00 14.94
CA VAL A 28 21.29 -34.94 14.19
C VAL A 28 21.34 -36.01 13.11
N ARG A 29 20.21 -36.69 12.84
CA ARG A 29 20.18 -37.69 11.77
C ARG A 29 20.22 -37.01 10.42
N HIS A 30 20.93 -37.62 9.47
CA HIS A 30 20.93 -37.18 8.08
C HIS A 30 19.50 -37.03 7.51
N SER A 31 18.58 -37.95 7.84
CA SER A 31 17.18 -37.87 7.41
C SER A 31 16.48 -36.59 7.86
N ASP A 32 16.74 -36.17 9.11
CA ASP A 32 16.11 -34.98 9.69
C ASP A 32 16.69 -33.71 9.05
N TYR A 33 17.98 -33.74 8.68
CA TYR A 33 18.63 -32.66 7.95
C TYR A 33 18.13 -32.57 6.50
N ALA A 34 18.03 -33.70 5.78
CA ALA A 34 17.50 -33.73 4.42
C ALA A 34 16.06 -33.21 4.36
N GLU A 35 15.20 -33.60 5.30
CA GLU A 35 13.84 -33.05 5.42
C GLU A 35 13.81 -31.53 5.68
N LEU A 36 14.82 -30.99 6.36
CA LEU A 36 14.93 -29.56 6.63
C LEU A 36 15.40 -28.80 5.39
N GLU A 37 16.37 -29.34 4.65
CA GLU A 37 16.81 -28.81 3.36
C GLU A 37 15.66 -28.75 2.35
N ASP A 38 14.85 -29.82 2.25
CA ASP A 38 13.68 -29.84 1.38
C ASP A 38 12.66 -28.75 1.75
N LYS A 39 12.37 -28.57 3.05
CA LYS A 39 11.47 -27.52 3.54
C LYS A 39 12.04 -26.13 3.28
N TYR A 40 13.36 -25.95 3.43
CA TYR A 40 14.01 -24.68 3.16
C TYR A 40 13.96 -24.34 1.67
N ALA A 41 14.22 -25.32 0.80
CA ALA A 41 14.11 -25.14 -0.65
C ALA A 41 12.68 -24.80 -1.07
N ALA A 42 11.67 -25.47 -0.49
CA ALA A 42 10.26 -25.14 -0.73
C ALA A 42 9.91 -23.72 -0.27
N LEU A 43 10.35 -23.33 0.93
CA LEU A 43 10.11 -21.99 1.46
C LEU A 43 10.79 -20.90 0.63
N ALA A 44 12.01 -21.15 0.15
CA ALA A 44 12.72 -20.23 -0.75
C ALA A 44 11.95 -20.04 -2.05
N ALA A 45 11.47 -21.13 -2.67
CA ALA A 45 10.66 -21.06 -3.89
C ALA A 45 9.33 -20.33 -3.68
N ASP A 46 8.65 -20.56 -2.56
CA ASP A 46 7.42 -19.85 -2.20
C ASP A 46 7.67 -18.35 -1.96
N ASN A 47 8.77 -18.00 -1.31
CA ASN A 47 9.16 -16.60 -1.10
C ASN A 47 9.46 -15.90 -2.44
N ASP A 48 10.16 -16.55 -3.36
CA ASP A 48 10.43 -16.01 -4.70
C ASP A 48 9.13 -15.73 -5.47
N LYS A 49 8.17 -16.67 -5.39
CA LYS A 49 6.84 -16.52 -6.00
C LYS A 49 6.04 -15.39 -5.35
N ALA A 50 6.11 -15.24 -4.03
CA ALA A 50 5.45 -14.16 -3.31
C ALA A 50 6.04 -12.80 -3.69
N MET A 51 7.38 -12.68 -3.77
CA MET A 51 8.05 -11.46 -4.21
C MET A 51 7.66 -11.06 -5.63
N GLU A 52 7.57 -12.03 -6.56
CA GLU A 52 7.16 -11.76 -7.93
C GLU A 52 5.70 -11.30 -8.00
N SER A 53 4.82 -11.95 -7.24
CA SER A 53 3.41 -11.55 -7.15
C SER A 53 3.25 -10.13 -6.59
N LEU A 54 4.06 -9.75 -5.60
CA LEU A 54 4.08 -8.40 -5.03
C LEU A 54 4.55 -7.36 -6.05
N LYS A 55 5.60 -7.65 -6.83
CA LYS A 55 6.04 -6.75 -7.91
C LYS A 55 4.97 -6.52 -8.96
N GLN A 56 4.24 -7.57 -9.33
CA GLN A 56 3.13 -7.46 -10.29
C GLN A 56 1.97 -6.64 -9.71
N ALA A 57 1.62 -6.84 -8.45
CA ALA A 57 0.61 -6.05 -7.77
C ALA A 57 0.99 -4.56 -7.68
N ASP A 58 2.25 -4.25 -7.35
CA ASP A 58 2.77 -2.88 -7.31
C ASP A 58 2.67 -2.19 -8.67
N ALA A 59 3.04 -2.88 -9.76
CA ALA A 59 2.89 -2.36 -11.12
C ALA A 59 1.43 -2.07 -11.49
N VAL A 60 0.49 -2.94 -11.09
CA VAL A 60 -0.95 -2.74 -11.31
C VAL A 60 -1.48 -1.54 -10.53
N VAL A 61 -1.07 -1.39 -9.27
CA VAL A 61 -1.47 -0.25 -8.42
C VAL A 61 -0.94 1.06 -9.00
N LYS A 62 0.32 1.09 -9.43
CA LYS A 62 0.91 2.27 -10.07
C LYS A 62 0.16 2.67 -11.34
N LEU A 63 -0.13 1.72 -12.22
CA LEU A 63 -0.90 1.97 -13.44
C LEU A 63 -2.31 2.46 -13.13
N ALA A 64 -2.97 1.88 -12.13
CA ALA A 64 -4.29 2.33 -11.69
C ALA A 64 -4.23 3.78 -11.18
N HIS A 65 -3.23 4.11 -10.36
CA HIS A 65 -3.01 5.47 -9.88
C HIS A 65 -2.82 6.47 -11.03
N GLU A 66 -1.94 6.15 -12.00
CA GLU A 66 -1.72 6.99 -13.18
C GLU A 66 -3.02 7.23 -13.98
N LYS A 67 -3.82 6.17 -14.19
CA LYS A 67 -5.12 6.30 -14.88
C LYS A 67 -6.10 7.14 -14.08
N PHE A 68 -6.23 6.92 -12.78
CA PHE A 68 -7.14 7.70 -11.94
C PHE A 68 -6.74 9.17 -11.87
N SER A 69 -5.44 9.50 -11.81
CA SER A 69 -4.96 10.88 -11.88
C SER A 69 -5.28 11.56 -13.21
N ALA A 70 -5.18 10.83 -14.33
CA ALA A 70 -5.57 11.33 -15.63
C ALA A 70 -7.08 11.60 -15.70
N LEU A 71 -7.91 10.65 -15.25
CA LEU A 71 -9.37 10.82 -15.18
C LEU A 71 -9.77 11.98 -14.26
N ALA A 72 -9.09 12.17 -13.14
CA ALA A 72 -9.31 13.30 -12.24
C ALA A 72 -9.10 14.64 -12.96
N SER A 73 -8.03 14.72 -13.75
CA SER A 73 -7.68 15.92 -14.51
C SER A 73 -8.67 16.18 -15.65
N GLU A 74 -9.11 15.14 -16.35
CA GLU A 74 -10.14 15.23 -17.39
C GLU A 74 -11.48 15.68 -16.80
N ASN A 75 -11.90 15.11 -15.67
CA ASN A 75 -13.12 15.53 -14.98
C ASN A 75 -13.08 17.01 -14.55
N ALA A 76 -11.93 17.48 -14.05
CA ALA A 76 -11.75 18.90 -13.73
C ALA A 76 -11.86 19.80 -14.97
N ALA A 77 -11.30 19.36 -16.10
CA ALA A 77 -11.39 20.09 -17.37
C ALA A 77 -12.82 20.10 -17.92
N LEU A 78 -13.55 18.98 -17.84
CA LEU A 78 -14.95 18.88 -18.27
C LEU A 78 -15.86 19.79 -17.43
N LYS A 79 -15.73 19.75 -16.09
CA LYS A 79 -16.47 20.66 -15.19
C LYS A 79 -16.22 22.13 -15.53
N LYS A 80 -14.96 22.48 -15.83
CA LYS A 80 -14.61 23.83 -16.27
C LYS A 80 -15.27 24.18 -17.62
N SER A 81 -15.22 23.27 -18.58
CA SER A 81 -15.87 23.47 -19.89
C SER A 81 -17.38 23.64 -19.78
N GLU A 82 -18.03 22.96 -18.84
CA GLU A 82 -19.47 23.09 -18.60
C GLU A 82 -19.83 24.46 -18.01
N VAL A 83 -19.02 24.98 -17.08
CA VAL A 83 -19.14 26.37 -16.59
C VAL A 83 -19.01 27.37 -17.74
N GLU A 84 -17.97 27.23 -18.58
CA GLU A 84 -17.75 28.11 -19.74
C GLU A 84 -18.90 28.02 -20.76
N PHE A 85 -19.47 26.83 -20.96
CA PHE A 85 -20.63 26.63 -21.82
C PHE A 85 -21.89 27.31 -21.27
N ASN A 86 -22.18 27.15 -19.97
CA ASN A 86 -23.31 27.83 -19.32
C ASN A 86 -23.17 29.35 -19.41
N GLU A 87 -21.96 29.90 -19.22
CA GLU A 87 -21.70 31.33 -19.40
C GLU A 87 -21.94 31.82 -20.83
N TYR A 88 -21.54 31.02 -21.82
CA TYR A 88 -21.80 31.31 -23.23
C TYR A 88 -23.30 31.32 -23.51
N CYS A 89 -24.02 30.27 -23.14
CA CYS A 89 -25.46 30.16 -23.34
C CYS A 89 -26.25 31.28 -22.64
N ARG A 90 -25.86 31.63 -21.41
CA ARG A 90 -26.47 32.76 -20.69
C ARG A 90 -26.39 34.06 -21.49
N ARG A 91 -25.22 34.36 -22.06
CA ARG A 91 -25.00 35.58 -22.86
C ARG A 91 -25.84 35.60 -24.12
N GLU A 92 -25.90 34.48 -24.84
CA GLU A 92 -26.70 34.37 -26.06
C GLU A 92 -28.22 34.43 -25.78
N CYS A 93 -28.68 33.90 -24.64
CA CYS A 93 -30.08 33.99 -24.22
C CYS A 93 -30.47 35.42 -23.79
N GLU A 94 -29.57 36.13 -23.08
CA GLU A 94 -29.79 37.53 -22.69
C GLU A 94 -29.99 38.43 -23.92
N ASP A 95 -29.27 38.18 -25.00
CA ASP A 95 -29.36 38.95 -26.25
C ASP A 95 -30.73 38.83 -26.96
N VAL A 96 -31.48 37.75 -26.70
CA VAL A 96 -32.84 37.52 -27.24
C VAL A 96 -33.95 37.75 -26.22
N GLY A 97 -33.61 38.17 -24.99
CA GLY A 97 -34.56 38.44 -23.91
C GLY A 97 -35.09 37.19 -23.20
N ASP A 98 -34.46 36.04 -23.40
CA ASP A 98 -34.76 34.79 -22.69
C ASP A 98 -33.81 34.59 -21.49
N THR A 99 -34.24 33.80 -20.51
CA THR A 99 -33.43 33.47 -19.32
C THR A 99 -32.86 32.07 -19.44
N TRP A 100 -31.52 31.96 -19.43
CA TRP A 100 -30.82 30.68 -19.31
C TRP A 100 -30.89 30.14 -17.86
N VAL A 101 -30.98 28.83 -17.72
CA VAL A 101 -30.85 28.13 -16.43
C VAL A 101 -29.63 27.23 -16.54
N ASP A 102 -28.65 27.45 -15.66
CA ASP A 102 -27.45 26.63 -15.61
C ASP A 102 -27.83 25.18 -15.27
N ASP A 103 -27.25 24.23 -16.02
CA ASP A 103 -27.30 22.81 -15.73
C ASP A 103 -25.87 22.29 -15.56
N PHE A 104 -25.64 21.47 -14.53
CA PHE A 104 -24.31 20.96 -14.20
C PHE A 104 -24.36 19.45 -14.00
N THR A 105 -23.40 18.76 -14.62
CA THR A 105 -23.23 17.33 -14.49
C THR A 105 -22.50 17.03 -13.18
N GLU A 106 -23.26 16.62 -12.16
CA GLU A 106 -22.68 16.22 -10.89
C GLU A 106 -21.95 14.86 -10.99
N THR A 107 -20.77 14.75 -10.37
CA THR A 107 -19.98 13.50 -10.33
C THR A 107 -19.67 13.08 -8.88
N PRO A 108 -20.68 12.85 -8.02
CA PRO A 108 -20.49 12.71 -6.58
C PRO A 108 -19.56 11.55 -6.20
N ALA A 109 -19.61 10.43 -6.93
CA ALA A 109 -18.73 9.28 -6.69
C ALA A 109 -17.25 9.62 -6.97
N THR A 110 -16.98 10.36 -8.04
CA THR A 110 -15.63 10.81 -8.40
C THR A 110 -15.14 11.84 -7.39
N ASP A 111 -15.97 12.78 -7.00
CA ASP A 111 -15.60 13.83 -6.05
C ASP A 111 -15.27 13.25 -4.67
N ALA A 112 -16.05 12.27 -4.20
CA ALA A 112 -15.77 11.51 -2.99
C ALA A 112 -14.47 10.70 -3.09
N PHE A 113 -14.21 10.07 -4.25
CA PHE A 113 -12.95 9.35 -4.47
C PHE A 113 -11.73 10.29 -4.45
N LEU A 114 -11.80 11.45 -5.11
CA LEU A 114 -10.71 12.44 -5.11
C LEU A 114 -10.48 13.06 -3.72
N ALA A 115 -11.56 13.28 -2.97
CA ALA A 115 -11.49 13.68 -1.57
C ALA A 115 -10.72 12.66 -0.72
N GLU A 116 -11.04 11.36 -0.87
CA GLU A 116 -10.35 10.28 -0.16
C GLU A 116 -8.87 10.17 -0.55
N VAL A 117 -8.54 10.24 -1.85
CA VAL A 117 -7.14 10.21 -2.32
C VAL A 117 -6.33 11.38 -1.75
N ARG A 118 -6.90 12.58 -1.69
CA ARG A 118 -6.23 13.73 -1.05
C ARG A 118 -6.04 13.51 0.45
N ALA A 119 -7.04 12.97 1.15
CA ALA A 119 -6.94 12.66 2.57
C ALA A 119 -5.82 11.63 2.85
N GLN A 120 -5.74 10.56 2.05
CA GLN A 120 -4.67 9.56 2.14
C GLN A 120 -3.30 10.17 1.84
N GLY A 121 -3.21 11.12 0.91
CA GLY A 121 -1.98 11.87 0.66
C GLY A 121 -1.48 12.64 1.88
N VAL A 122 -2.40 13.27 2.64
CA VAL A 122 -2.09 13.96 3.89
C VAL A 122 -1.63 12.96 4.96
N GLU A 123 -2.32 11.83 5.10
CA GLU A 123 -1.97 10.77 6.05
C GLU A 123 -0.57 10.18 5.77
N MET A 124 -0.24 9.89 4.50
CA MET A 124 1.10 9.43 4.14
C MET A 124 2.19 10.47 4.44
N ALA A 125 1.91 11.75 4.19
CA ALA A 125 2.84 12.83 4.53
C ALA A 125 3.05 12.93 6.05
N MET A 126 1.99 12.75 6.84
CA MET A 126 2.06 12.71 8.30
C MET A 126 2.92 11.55 8.81
N GLU A 127 2.68 10.33 8.32
CA GLU A 127 3.45 9.15 8.71
C GLU A 127 4.95 9.33 8.39
N HIS A 128 5.25 9.90 7.22
CA HIS A 128 6.62 10.24 6.85
C HIS A 128 7.23 11.28 7.80
N MET A 129 6.52 12.36 8.13
CA MET A 129 6.99 13.39 9.06
C MET A 129 7.17 12.86 10.49
N GLN A 130 6.35 11.89 10.92
CA GLN A 130 6.44 11.26 12.23
C GLN A 130 7.66 10.34 12.31
N SER A 131 7.86 9.50 11.31
CA SER A 131 9.01 8.59 11.21
C SER A 131 10.34 9.33 11.05
N SER A 132 10.35 10.50 10.41
CA SER A 132 11.55 11.34 10.27
C SER A 132 11.89 12.17 11.52
N GLY A 133 11.07 12.11 12.58
CA GLY A 133 11.22 12.95 13.77
C GLY A 133 10.94 14.44 13.53
N SER A 134 10.38 14.81 12.38
CA SER A 134 10.08 16.20 12.01
C SER A 134 8.75 16.70 12.62
N LEU A 135 7.88 15.79 13.05
CA LEU A 135 6.66 16.08 13.81
C LEU A 135 6.99 16.21 15.30
N THR A 136 7.61 17.32 15.68
CA THR A 136 8.00 17.61 17.08
C THR A 136 6.89 18.28 17.90
N PHE A 137 5.73 18.56 17.30
CA PHE A 137 4.62 19.27 17.94
C PHE A 137 3.31 18.49 17.77
N GLY A 138 2.67 18.13 18.88
CA GLY A 138 1.42 17.35 18.89
C GLY A 138 0.28 18.03 18.12
N ASP A 139 0.25 19.36 18.12
CA ASP A 139 -0.80 20.12 17.43
C ASP A 139 -0.70 19.98 15.90
N CYS A 140 0.49 19.82 15.33
CA CYS A 140 0.63 19.55 13.89
C CYS A 140 0.05 18.19 13.49
N TYR A 141 0.14 17.19 14.37
CA TYR A 141 -0.45 15.88 14.15
C TYR A 141 -1.98 15.92 14.20
N ILE A 142 -2.53 16.69 15.15
CA ILE A 142 -3.97 16.89 15.28
C ILE A 142 -4.52 17.65 14.06
N SER A 143 -3.89 18.77 13.69
CA SER A 143 -4.36 19.58 12.56
C SER A 143 -4.31 18.85 11.21
N LEU A 144 -3.29 18.02 10.95
CA LEU A 144 -3.23 17.25 9.70
C LEU A 144 -4.27 16.12 9.67
N ASN A 145 -4.56 15.48 10.80
CA ASN A 145 -5.67 14.53 10.93
C ASN A 145 -7.03 15.21 10.68
N GLU A 146 -7.25 16.38 11.26
CA GLU A 146 -8.47 17.16 11.06
C GLU A 146 -8.62 17.57 9.59
N PHE A 147 -7.55 18.04 8.96
CA PHE A 147 -7.55 18.40 7.54
C PHE A 147 -7.85 17.20 6.63
N ALA A 148 -7.28 16.02 6.90
CA ALA A 148 -7.62 14.79 6.18
C ALA A 148 -9.12 14.43 6.34
N ALA A 149 -9.68 14.60 7.54
CA ALA A 149 -11.10 14.37 7.79
C ALA A 149 -12.02 15.41 7.10
N GLU A 150 -11.58 16.66 6.99
CA GLU A 150 -12.27 17.70 6.24
C GLU A 150 -12.28 17.42 4.75
N LEU A 151 -11.16 16.97 4.19
CA LEU A 151 -11.08 16.57 2.78
C LEU A 151 -12.14 15.52 2.43
N ARG A 152 -12.36 14.52 3.31
CA ARG A 152 -13.38 13.46 3.14
C ARG A 152 -14.82 13.94 3.19
N LYS A 153 -15.10 15.01 3.94
CA LYS A 153 -16.43 15.63 3.98
C LYS A 153 -16.77 16.40 2.70
N GLY A 154 -15.77 16.57 1.82
CA GLY A 154 -15.87 17.39 0.62
C GLY A 154 -15.76 18.88 0.96
N VAL A 155 -15.24 19.67 0.03
CA VAL A 155 -15.36 21.12 0.12
C VAL A 155 -16.83 21.45 -0.14
N GLN A 156 -17.58 21.76 0.92
CA GLN A 156 -18.82 22.53 0.78
C GLN A 156 -18.40 23.96 0.41
N SER A 157 -18.23 24.23 -0.89
CA SER A 157 -18.22 25.59 -1.43
C SER A 157 -19.38 25.74 -2.38
#